data_AF-A0A3Q7Q9T1-F1
#
_entry.id   AF-A0A3Q7Q9T1-F1
#
_cell.length_a   1.000
_cell.length_b   1.000
_cell.length_c   1.000
_cell.angle_alpha   90.00
_cell.angle_beta   90.00
_cell.angle_gamma   90.00
#
_symmetry.space_group_name_H-M   'P 1'
#
loop_
_entity.id
_entity.type
_entity.pdbx_description
1 polymer ?
#
loop_
_entity_poly.entity_id
_entity_poly.type
_entity_poly.pdbx_seq_one_letter_code
_entity_poly.pdbx_strand_id
1 'polypeptide(L)'
;MGELPFFRAHTALHPDHLWIWERSVYVDENQRTWLPITIETESSLQVLMRQEDVSLGEAVCPSLLAPCPLPSMWQLYPGRRYRGSDSSFWRIVYHIEFSGKEDMLLEQLPDPEDE
;
A
#
# COMPACT_ATOMS: atom_id res chain seq x y z
N MET A 1 -16.54 14.27 -33.68
CA MET A 1 -16.25 14.68 -32.29
C MET A 1 -15.76 13.43 -31.59
N GLY A 2 -14.46 13.35 -31.31
CA GLY A 2 -13.89 12.18 -30.63
C GLY A 2 -14.18 12.30 -29.15
N GLU A 3 -15.09 11.47 -28.66
CA GLU A 3 -15.23 11.25 -27.22
C GLU A 3 -13.94 10.55 -26.77
N LEU A 4 -13.00 11.32 -26.23
CA LEU A 4 -11.95 10.78 -25.38
C LEU A 4 -12.68 10.00 -24.28
N PRO A 5 -12.39 8.70 -24.06
CA PRO A 5 -12.91 8.05 -22.88
C PRO A 5 -12.34 8.84 -21.71
N PHE A 6 -13.18 9.58 -21.02
CA PHE A 6 -12.86 10.13 -19.72
C PHE A 6 -12.50 8.91 -18.87
N PHE A 7 -11.21 8.66 -18.71
CA PHE A 7 -10.67 7.65 -17.80
C PHE A 7 -11.20 8.02 -16.43
N ARG A 8 -12.35 7.46 -16.10
CA ARG A 8 -13.01 7.65 -14.83
C ARG A 8 -12.09 6.94 -13.87
N ALA A 9 -11.25 7.69 -13.16
CA ALA A 9 -10.55 7.17 -12.01
C ALA A 9 -11.64 6.73 -11.04
N HIS A 10 -11.99 5.45 -11.08
CA HIS A 10 -12.91 4.86 -10.14
C HIS A 10 -12.19 4.91 -8.80
N THR A 11 -12.83 5.50 -7.79
CA THR A 11 -12.35 5.39 -6.42
C THR A 11 -12.57 3.94 -6.00
N ALA A 12 -11.57 3.09 -6.25
CA ALA A 12 -11.54 1.74 -5.73
C ALA A 12 -11.62 1.80 -4.19
N LEU A 13 -12.29 0.81 -3.60
CA LEU A 13 -12.38 0.69 -2.15
C LEU A 13 -10.96 0.41 -1.62
N HIS A 14 -10.56 1.15 -0.59
CA HIS A 14 -9.27 0.92 0.06
C HIS A 14 -9.28 -0.49 0.67
N PRO A 15 -8.22 -1.30 0.47
CA PRO A 15 -8.15 -2.60 1.13
C PRO A 15 -8.23 -2.44 2.64
N ASP A 16 -9.00 -3.26 3.33
CA ASP A 16 -9.13 -3.20 4.79
C ASP A 16 -7.84 -3.67 5.47
N HIS A 17 -7.17 -4.66 4.88
CA HIS A 17 -5.91 -5.20 5.38
C HIS A 17 -4.94 -5.49 4.24
N LEU A 18 -3.65 -5.28 4.50
CA LEU A 18 -2.58 -5.69 3.60
C LEU A 18 -1.58 -6.51 4.41
N TRP A 19 -1.31 -7.74 3.99
CA TRP A 19 -0.33 -8.62 4.63
C TRP A 19 0.86 -8.84 3.73
N ILE A 20 2.05 -8.77 4.28
CA ILE A 20 3.27 -9.13 3.57
C ILE A 20 3.23 -10.62 3.23
N TRP A 21 3.33 -10.93 1.95
CA TRP A 21 3.41 -12.31 1.46
C TRP A 21 4.85 -12.68 1.12
N GLU A 22 5.54 -11.77 0.44
CA GLU A 22 6.96 -11.86 0.12
C GLU A 22 7.63 -10.51 0.41
N ARG A 23 8.96 -10.44 0.38
CA ARG A 23 9.74 -9.22 0.66
C ARG A 23 9.29 -7.99 -0.13
N SER A 24 8.69 -8.20 -1.31
CA SER A 24 8.22 -7.15 -2.20
C SER A 24 6.78 -7.40 -2.67
N VAL A 25 5.98 -8.14 -1.92
CA VAL A 25 4.58 -8.43 -2.29
C VAL A 25 3.69 -8.38 -1.06
N TYR A 26 2.65 -7.56 -1.14
CA TYR A 26 1.55 -7.52 -0.20
C TYR A 26 0.30 -8.15 -0.82
N VAL A 27 -0.56 -8.70 0.02
CA VAL A 27 -1.84 -9.30 -0.37
C VAL A 27 -2.94 -8.69 0.47
N ASP A 28 -4.06 -8.35 -0.16
CA ASP A 28 -5.25 -7.85 0.52
C ASP A 28 -6.27 -8.94 0.89
N GLU A 29 -7.37 -8.56 1.55
CA GLU A 29 -8.44 -9.49 1.91
C GLU A 29 -9.13 -10.17 0.73
N ASN A 30 -9.01 -9.60 -0.47
CA ASN A 30 -9.56 -10.13 -1.71
C ASN A 30 -8.55 -10.98 -2.49
N GLN A 31 -7.40 -11.33 -1.89
CA GLN A 31 -6.29 -12.03 -2.53
C GLN A 31 -5.68 -11.26 -3.71
N ARG A 32 -5.87 -9.93 -3.78
CA ARG A 32 -5.19 -9.11 -4.78
C ARG A 32 -3.79 -8.79 -4.29
N THR A 33 -2.85 -8.89 -5.22
CA THR A 33 -1.44 -8.61 -4.99
C THR A 33 -1.11 -7.14 -5.20
N TRP A 34 -0.33 -6.59 -4.27
CA TRP A 34 0.10 -5.21 -4.21
C TRP A 34 1.62 -5.16 -4.10
N LEU A 35 2.28 -4.54 -5.07
CA LEU A 35 3.72 -4.33 -5.08
C LEU A 35 4.05 -3.00 -4.40
N PRO A 36 4.84 -3.02 -3.31
CA PRO A 36 5.29 -1.82 -2.64
C PRO A 36 6.50 -1.22 -3.37
N ILE A 37 6.42 0.06 -3.71
CA ILE A 37 7.53 0.84 -4.25
C ILE A 37 7.85 1.92 -3.21
N THR A 38 8.91 1.72 -2.45
CA THR A 38 9.37 2.66 -1.42
C THR A 38 10.01 3.89 -2.07
N ILE A 39 9.58 5.06 -1.64
CA ILE A 39 10.03 6.37 -2.09
C ILE A 39 10.50 7.11 -0.83
N GLU A 40 11.81 7.10 -0.61
CA GLU A 40 12.42 7.85 0.49
C GLU A 40 12.54 9.32 0.08
N THR A 41 11.86 10.20 0.82
CA THR A 41 11.93 11.65 0.63
C THR A 41 12.65 12.27 1.83
N GLU A 42 13.23 13.47 1.70
CA GLU A 42 13.99 14.11 2.79
C GLU A 42 13.17 14.33 4.08
N SER A 43 11.84 14.39 3.99
CA SER A 43 10.95 14.64 5.14
C SER A 43 10.20 13.41 5.65
N SER A 44 9.98 12.39 4.81
CA SER A 44 9.09 11.26 5.14
C SER A 44 9.29 10.07 4.20
N LEU A 45 8.91 8.88 4.66
CA LEU A 45 8.86 7.68 3.85
C LEU A 45 7.50 7.58 3.15
N GLN A 46 7.50 7.49 1.82
CA GLN A 46 6.31 7.22 1.02
C GLN A 46 6.40 5.82 0.43
N VAL A 47 5.27 5.17 0.22
CA VAL A 47 5.20 3.89 -0.47
C VAL A 47 4.04 3.89 -1.44
N LEU A 48 4.35 3.66 -2.72
CA LEU A 48 3.35 3.45 -3.75
C LEU A 48 3.02 1.96 -3.79
N MET A 49 1.79 1.63 -3.44
CA MET A 49 1.22 0.30 -3.60
C MET A 49 0.61 0.21 -4.99
N ARG A 50 1.21 -0.59 -5.86
CA ARG A 50 0.66 -0.88 -7.18
C ARG A 50 0.02 -2.25 -7.18
N GLN A 51 -1.26 -2.31 -7.54
CA GLN A 51 -1.93 -3.57 -7.78
C GLN A 51 -1.40 -4.18 -9.08
N GLU A 52 -0.83 -5.37 -8.98
CA GLU A 52 -0.43 -6.19 -10.13
C GLU A 52 -0.92 -7.60 -9.89
N ASP A 53 -1.41 -8.29 -10.91
CA ASP A 53 -1.77 -9.71 -10.84
C ASP A 53 -0.48 -10.54 -10.97
N VAL A 54 0.10 -10.94 -9.83
CA VAL A 54 1.36 -11.69 -9.79
C VAL A 54 1.08 -13.06 -9.22
N SER A 55 1.66 -14.10 -9.83
CA SER A 55 1.57 -15.46 -9.30
C SER A 55 2.23 -15.52 -7.92
N LEU A 56 1.42 -15.64 -6.88
CA LEU A 56 1.90 -15.81 -5.51
C LEU A 56 2.66 -17.13 -5.39
N GLY A 57 3.95 -17.03 -5.04
CA GLY A 57 4.79 -18.17 -4.70
C GLY A 57 4.54 -18.65 -3.26
N GLU A 58 5.54 -19.31 -2.69
CA GLU A 58 5.52 -19.72 -1.29
C GLU A 58 5.57 -18.49 -0.37
N ALA A 59 4.65 -18.42 0.61
CA ALA A 59 4.61 -17.32 1.57
C ALA A 59 5.89 -17.32 2.41
N VAL A 60 6.55 -16.16 2.50
CA VAL A 60 7.78 -16.01 3.26
C VAL A 60 7.44 -15.55 4.69
N CYS A 61 7.98 -16.26 5.68
CA CYS A 61 7.81 -15.87 7.08
C CYS A 61 8.39 -14.45 7.31
N PRO A 62 7.67 -13.55 8.01
CA PRO A 62 8.18 -12.22 8.35
C PRO A 62 9.53 -12.24 9.07
N SER A 63 9.79 -13.29 9.86
CA SER A 63 11.06 -13.50 10.57
C SER A 63 12.27 -13.75 9.65
N LEU A 64 12.01 -14.21 8.41
CA LEU A 64 13.02 -14.44 7.37
C LEU A 64 13.17 -13.25 6.44
N LEU A 65 12.24 -12.30 6.50
CA LEU A 65 12.37 -11.04 5.79
C LEU A 65 13.47 -10.24 6.50
N ALA A 66 14.52 -9.90 5.76
CA ALA A 66 15.52 -8.93 6.20
C ALA A 66 14.81 -7.65 6.69
N PRO A 67 15.44 -6.83 7.56
CA PRO A 67 14.82 -5.59 8.02
C PRO A 67 14.33 -4.77 6.83
N CYS A 68 13.02 -4.74 6.65
CA CYS A 68 12.34 -3.96 5.64
C CYS A 68 11.80 -2.70 6.32
N PRO A 69 11.86 -1.53 5.66
CA PRO A 69 11.34 -0.29 6.23
C PRO A 69 9.80 -0.26 6.30
N LEU A 70 9.13 -1.30 5.78
CA LEU A 70 7.68 -1.40 5.73
C LEU A 70 7.16 -2.41 6.75
N PRO A 71 6.01 -2.15 7.39
CA PRO A 71 5.40 -3.09 8.32
C PRO A 71 4.95 -4.37 7.61
N SER A 72 4.90 -5.46 8.36
CA SER A 72 4.45 -6.76 7.87
C SER A 72 2.94 -6.81 7.62
N MET A 73 2.17 -5.95 8.28
CA MET A 73 0.73 -5.85 8.08
C MET A 73 0.29 -4.40 8.22
N TRP A 74 -0.59 -3.96 7.33
CA TRP A 74 -1.34 -2.72 7.46
C TRP A 74 -2.82 -3.01 7.69
N GLN A 75 -3.43 -2.29 8.62
CA GLN A 75 -4.85 -2.32 8.89
C GLN A 75 -5.47 -0.94 8.63
N LEU A 76 -6.53 -0.89 7.85
CA LEU A 76 -7.28 0.32 7.59
C LEU A 76 -7.86 0.86 8.91
N TYR A 77 -7.57 2.12 9.17
CA TYR A 77 -7.94 2.86 10.35
C TYR A 77 -8.85 4.03 9.95
N PRO A 78 -9.80 4.44 10.83
CA PRO A 78 -10.69 5.56 10.55
C PRO A 78 -9.94 6.83 10.10
N GLY A 79 -10.49 7.49 9.08
CA GLY A 79 -9.93 8.71 8.52
C GLY A 79 -8.93 8.50 7.37
N ARG A 80 -9.08 7.41 6.58
CA ARG A 80 -8.24 7.10 5.40
C ARG A 80 -6.75 6.98 5.75
N ARG A 81 -6.46 6.21 6.80
CA ARG A 81 -5.11 5.92 7.25
C ARG A 81 -4.97 4.43 7.47
N TYR A 82 -3.77 3.91 7.33
CA TYR A 82 -3.40 2.57 7.75
C TYR A 82 -2.62 2.64 9.05
N ARG A 83 -2.77 1.60 9.86
CA ARG A 83 -1.93 1.33 11.01
C ARG A 83 -1.07 0.11 10.70
N GLY A 84 0.25 0.27 10.79
CA GLY A 84 1.22 -0.79 10.62
C GLY A 84 1.31 -1.68 11.87
N SER A 85 1.78 -2.91 11.69
CA SER A 85 2.12 -3.84 12.77
C SER A 85 3.24 -3.33 13.69
N ASP A 86 4.07 -2.42 13.17
CA ASP A 86 5.12 -1.68 13.88
C ASP A 86 4.58 -0.48 14.68
N SER A 87 3.25 -0.31 14.75
CA SER A 87 2.55 0.85 15.31
C SER A 87 2.68 2.16 14.51
N SER A 88 3.37 2.16 13.36
CA SER A 88 3.44 3.33 12.48
C SER A 88 2.07 3.67 11.88
N PHE A 89 1.77 4.96 11.73
CA PHE A 89 0.60 5.42 10.99
C PHE A 89 0.98 5.83 9.58
N TRP A 90 0.14 5.43 8.61
CA TRP A 90 0.34 5.71 7.20
C TRP A 90 -0.91 6.39 6.66
N ARG A 91 -0.78 7.55 6.02
CA ARG A 91 -1.89 8.24 5.39
C ARG A 91 -2.07 7.80 3.96
N ILE A 92 -3.31 7.54 3.55
CA ILE A 92 -3.64 7.34 2.14
C ILE A 92 -3.66 8.71 1.47
N VAL A 93 -2.63 9.00 0.67
CA VAL A 93 -2.50 10.26 -0.09
C VAL A 93 -3.47 10.24 -1.26
N TYR A 94 -3.43 9.17 -2.04
CA TYR A 94 -4.39 8.91 -3.11
C TYR A 94 -4.59 7.41 -3.31
N HIS A 95 -5.72 7.06 -3.90
CA HIS A 95 -6.00 5.73 -4.41
C HIS A 95 -6.79 5.91 -5.71
N ILE A 96 -6.17 5.53 -6.83
CA ILE A 96 -6.73 5.71 -8.17
C ILE A 96 -6.64 4.41 -8.94
N GLU A 97 -7.65 4.11 -9.74
CA GLU A 97 -7.57 3.08 -10.77
C GLU A 97 -7.35 3.76 -12.13
N PHE A 98 -6.28 3.39 -12.84
CA PHE A 98 -6.02 3.89 -14.18
C PHE A 98 -5.74 2.73 -15.14
N SER A 99 -6.55 2.62 -16.20
CA SER A 99 -6.42 1.58 -17.23
C SER A 99 -6.43 0.14 -16.68
N GLY A 100 -7.23 -0.11 -15.63
CA GLY A 100 -7.33 -1.42 -14.97
C GLY A 100 -6.18 -1.75 -14.04
N LYS A 101 -5.32 -0.77 -13.70
CA LYS A 101 -4.31 -0.89 -12.64
C LYS A 101 -4.66 0.05 -11.50
N GLU A 102 -4.74 -0.49 -10.28
CA GLU A 102 -4.94 0.31 -9.07
C GLU A 102 -3.59 0.75 -8.51
N ASP A 103 -3.45 2.05 -8.24
CA ASP A 103 -2.28 2.65 -7.61
C ASP A 103 -2.75 3.39 -6.34
N MET A 104 -2.15 3.05 -5.20
CA MET A 104 -2.43 3.65 -3.90
C MET A 104 -1.13 4.18 -3.29
N LEU A 105 -1.05 5.49 -3.08
CA LEU A 105 0.10 6.10 -2.42
C LEU A 105 -0.16 6.25 -0.93
N LEU A 106 0.74 5.71 -0.13
CA LEU A 106 0.78 5.86 1.31
C LEU A 106 1.96 6.72 1.73
N GLU A 107 1.76 7.55 2.73
CA GLU A 107 2.81 8.39 3.34
C GLU A 107 2.89 8.09 4.83
N GLN A 108 4.07 7.80 5.34
CA GLN A 108 4.29 7.59 6.76
C GLN A 108 4.08 8.91 7.50
N LEU A 109 3.20 8.89 8.51
CA LEU A 109 3.03 10.01 9.43
C LEU A 109 4.10 9.92 10.53
N PRO A 110 4.65 11.07 10.98
CA PRO A 110 5.55 11.09 12.12
C PRO A 110 4.84 10.54 13.36
N ASP A 111 5.58 9.82 14.20
CA ASP A 111 5.06 9.35 15.48
C ASP A 111 4.76 10.57 16.38
N PRO A 112 3.67 10.57 17.16
CA PRO A 112 3.31 11.69 18.05
C PRO A 112 4.30 11.96 19.19
N GLU A 113 5.51 11.38 19.20
CA GLU A 113 6.50 11.54 20.28
C GLU A 113 7.50 12.70 20.08
N ASP A 114 7.36 13.52 19.02
CA ASP A 114 8.15 14.75 18.80
C ASP A 114 7.34 16.04 19.09
N GLU A 115 6.73 16.15 20.28
CA GLU A 115 6.22 17.44 20.82
C GLU A 115 6.65 17.67 22.29
#